data_AF-A0AAV9VRM5-F1
#
_entry.id   AF-A0AAV9VRM5-F1
#
_cell.length_a   1.000
_cell.length_b   1.000
_cell.length_c   1.000
_cell.angle_alpha   90.00
_cell.angle_beta   90.00
_cell.angle_gamma   90.00
#
_symmetry.space_group_name_H-M   'P 1'
#
loop_
_entity.id
_entity.type
_entity.pdbx_description
1 polymer ?
#
loop_
_entity_poly.entity_id
_entity_poly.type
_entity_poly.pdbx_seq_one_letter_code
_entity_poly.pdbx_strand_id
1 'polypeptide(L)'
;MADASGEPSTSTSQPPQLRAYQPKQIILKQDNYLQWRILVKRNIKRLGWLHYTQVVGTKHNKEEKAKLSPTELKAFETEWAIRLDCSTYILENVESSLWTRFHSMEEDPYNMWADIKNIWQAQNEEGKRRYEMQLDNLLMMEETIDEYITRAVDLKSKLMAAGGTIDNSRFILNVLRGLPSKYHSIRENIDYDLTKDPKLSINTVQHA
;
A
#
# COMPACT_ATOMS: atom_id res chain seq x y z
N MET A 1 -55.78 23.02 27.45
CA MET A 1 -55.45 21.63 27.79
C MET A 1 -55.82 20.77 26.60
N ALA A 2 -54.84 20.02 26.09
CA ALA A 2 -54.90 18.97 25.06
C ALA A 2 -55.40 19.39 23.66
N ASP A 3 -54.44 19.65 22.76
CA ASP A 3 -54.62 19.50 21.32
C ASP A 3 -53.71 18.34 20.88
N ALA A 4 -54.31 17.29 20.31
CA ALA A 4 -53.65 16.04 19.93
C ALA A 4 -53.88 15.82 18.44
N SER A 5 -52.94 16.29 17.63
CA SER A 5 -52.89 16.00 16.20
C SER A 5 -51.78 14.98 15.96
N GLY A 6 -52.20 13.73 15.73
CA GLY A 6 -51.35 12.63 15.30
C GLY A 6 -50.89 12.80 13.85
N GLU A 7 -49.68 12.33 13.60
CA GLU A 7 -48.91 12.43 12.36
C GLU A 7 -49.57 11.76 11.13
N PRO A 8 -48.95 11.92 9.94
CA PRO A 8 -48.17 10.76 9.50
C PRO A 8 -46.77 11.15 9.02
N SER A 9 -45.77 10.62 9.74
CA SER A 9 -44.37 10.56 9.33
C SER A 9 -44.24 9.73 8.06
N THR A 10 -43.89 10.37 6.94
CA THR A 10 -43.44 9.67 5.73
C THR A 10 -42.04 9.12 5.97
N SER A 11 -42.00 7.86 6.40
CA SER A 11 -40.82 7.01 6.40
C SER A 11 -40.38 6.77 4.95
N THR A 12 -39.40 7.55 4.47
CA THR A 12 -38.72 7.26 3.21
C THR A 12 -37.78 6.08 3.46
N SER A 13 -38.15 4.94 2.88
CA SER A 13 -37.41 3.68 2.88
C SER A 13 -35.97 3.86 2.38
N GLN A 14 -34.99 3.57 3.22
CA GLN A 14 -33.60 3.35 2.80
C GLN A 14 -33.53 2.15 1.83
N PRO A 15 -32.67 2.18 0.79
CA PRO A 15 -32.47 1.03 -0.08
C PRO A 15 -31.92 -0.18 0.70
N PRO A 16 -32.33 -1.42 0.37
CA PRO A 16 -31.94 -2.60 1.13
C PRO A 16 -30.55 -3.12 0.71
N GLN A 17 -29.74 -3.49 1.71
CA GLN A 17 -28.86 -4.68 1.68
C GLN A 17 -27.43 -4.61 1.06
N LEU A 18 -26.69 -3.50 1.15
CA LEU A 18 -25.22 -3.56 1.00
C LEU A 18 -24.49 -4.02 2.28
N ARG A 19 -25.16 -4.02 3.44
CA ARG A 19 -24.55 -4.37 4.75
C ARG A 19 -24.45 -5.88 5.05
N ALA A 20 -25.13 -6.75 4.31
CA ALA A 20 -25.35 -8.13 4.76
C ALA A 20 -24.29 -9.17 4.34
N TYR A 21 -23.22 -8.80 3.61
CA TYR A 21 -22.14 -9.72 3.28
C TYR A 21 -20.78 -9.01 3.25
N GLN A 22 -20.18 -8.81 4.41
CA GLN A 22 -18.77 -8.41 4.48
C GLN A 22 -17.94 -9.57 5.06
N PRO A 23 -17.34 -10.43 4.20
CA PRO A 23 -16.23 -11.26 4.65
C PRO A 23 -15.16 -10.33 5.25
N LYS A 24 -14.55 -10.71 6.38
CA LYS A 24 -13.55 -9.93 7.14
C LYS A 24 -12.81 -8.91 6.24
N GLN A 25 -13.23 -7.65 6.28
CA GLN A 25 -12.65 -6.60 5.46
C GLN A 25 -11.18 -6.48 5.82
N ILE A 26 -10.29 -6.75 4.87
CA ILE A 26 -8.91 -6.30 4.99
C ILE A 26 -8.96 -4.79 4.76
N ILE A 27 -8.69 -4.03 5.81
CA ILE A 27 -8.48 -2.58 5.73
C ILE A 27 -7.06 -2.36 5.20
N LEU A 28 -6.88 -1.47 4.22
CA LEU A 28 -5.57 -1.13 3.69
C LEU A 28 -4.67 -0.60 4.80
N LYS A 29 -3.52 -1.25 4.98
CA LYS A 29 -2.40 -0.86 5.83
C LYS A 29 -1.13 -0.82 4.98
N GLN A 30 -0.07 -0.23 5.53
CA GLN A 30 1.21 -0.08 4.85
C GLN A 30 1.78 -1.43 4.33
N ASP A 31 1.61 -2.51 5.08
CA ASP A 31 2.20 -3.82 4.84
C ASP A 31 1.31 -4.80 4.05
N ASN A 32 0.04 -4.47 3.83
CA ASN A 32 -0.94 -5.41 3.29
C ASN A 32 -1.52 -5.04 1.91
N TYR A 33 -1.01 -3.97 1.27
CA TYR A 33 -1.56 -3.45 0.02
C TYR A 33 -1.80 -4.51 -1.06
N LEU A 34 -0.90 -5.49 -1.23
CA LEU A 34 -1.08 -6.54 -2.24
C LEU A 34 -2.29 -7.43 -1.92
N GLN A 35 -2.43 -7.84 -0.66
CA GLN A 35 -3.57 -8.64 -0.20
C GLN A 35 -4.88 -7.84 -0.30
N TRP A 36 -4.84 -6.59 0.17
CA TRP A 36 -5.93 -5.64 0.08
C TRP A 36 -6.39 -5.46 -1.38
N ARG A 37 -5.47 -5.14 -2.29
CA ARG A 37 -5.74 -4.91 -3.71
C ARG A 37 -6.40 -6.13 -4.35
N ILE A 38 -5.93 -7.34 -4.05
CA ILE A 38 -6.51 -8.57 -4.59
C ILE A 38 -7.96 -8.76 -4.10
N LEU A 39 -8.22 -8.58 -2.81
CA LEU A 39 -9.54 -8.77 -2.22
C LEU A 39 -10.54 -7.70 -2.65
N VAL A 40 -10.16 -6.43 -2.56
CA VAL A 40 -11.02 -5.30 -2.94
C VAL A 40 -11.32 -5.35 -4.44
N LYS A 41 -10.31 -5.61 -5.29
CA LYS A 41 -10.54 -5.77 -6.74
C LYS A 41 -11.49 -6.94 -7.05
N ARG A 42 -11.38 -8.06 -6.32
CA ARG A 42 -12.30 -9.20 -6.46
C ARG A 42 -13.74 -8.80 -6.12
N ASN A 43 -13.94 -8.05 -5.05
CA ASN A 43 -15.27 -7.60 -4.62
C ASN A 43 -15.86 -6.56 -5.58
N ILE A 44 -15.07 -5.56 -6.00
CA ILE A 44 -15.44 -4.58 -7.03
C ILE A 44 -15.87 -5.30 -8.33
N LYS A 45 -15.13 -6.34 -8.74
CA LYS A 45 -15.50 -7.17 -9.90
C LYS A 45 -16.84 -7.88 -9.68
N ARG A 46 -17.08 -8.45 -8.49
CA ARG A 46 -18.34 -9.12 -8.15
C ARG A 46 -19.54 -8.15 -8.16
N LEU A 47 -19.33 -6.89 -7.79
CA LEU A 47 -20.34 -5.84 -7.80
C LEU A 47 -20.56 -5.22 -9.20
N GLY A 48 -19.79 -5.65 -10.21
CA GLY A 48 -19.91 -5.12 -11.58
C GLY A 48 -19.27 -3.75 -11.76
N TRP A 49 -18.39 -3.32 -10.86
CA TRP A 49 -17.77 -1.99 -10.85
C TRP A 49 -16.34 -1.95 -11.39
N LEU A 50 -15.83 -3.07 -11.91
CA LEU A 50 -14.42 -3.19 -12.30
C LEU A 50 -14.01 -2.14 -13.34
N HIS A 51 -14.87 -1.86 -14.33
CA HIS A 51 -14.59 -0.89 -15.38
C HIS A 51 -14.41 0.53 -14.84
N TYR A 52 -15.10 0.90 -13.76
CA TYR A 52 -14.94 2.21 -13.13
C TYR A 52 -13.56 2.41 -12.49
N THR A 53 -12.85 1.33 -12.14
CA THR A 53 -11.45 1.41 -11.64
C THR A 53 -10.42 1.39 -12.78
N GLN A 54 -10.87 1.26 -14.03
CA GLN A 54 -10.00 1.11 -15.21
C GLN A 54 -10.14 2.27 -16.20
N VAL A 55 -11.26 3.00 -16.15
CA VAL A 55 -11.58 4.08 -17.07
C VAL A 55 -11.96 5.32 -16.28
N VAL A 56 -11.29 6.43 -16.59
CA VAL A 56 -11.59 7.72 -15.98
C VAL A 56 -13.02 8.14 -16.30
N GLY A 57 -13.77 8.56 -15.28
CA GLY A 57 -15.09 9.14 -15.47
C GLY A 57 -14.99 10.54 -16.06
N THR A 58 -15.93 10.88 -16.96
CA THR A 58 -16.06 12.24 -17.48
C THR A 58 -16.84 13.07 -16.47
N LYS A 59 -16.18 14.03 -15.80
CA LYS A 59 -16.88 15.01 -14.98
C LYS A 59 -17.43 16.11 -15.88
N HIS A 60 -18.75 16.18 -16.05
CA HIS A 60 -19.37 17.32 -16.72
C HIS A 60 -19.48 18.52 -15.78
N ASN A 61 -18.99 19.67 -16.23
CA ASN A 61 -19.23 20.94 -15.56
C ASN A 61 -20.69 21.41 -15.78
N LYS A 62 -21.10 22.48 -15.10
CA LYS A 62 -22.49 22.99 -15.18
C LYS A 62 -22.91 23.34 -16.61
N GLU A 63 -22.01 23.88 -17.42
CA GLU A 63 -22.27 24.30 -18.80
C GLU A 63 -22.41 23.11 -19.75
N GLU A 64 -21.65 22.04 -19.52
CA GLU A 64 -21.71 20.80 -20.28
C GLU A 64 -22.97 20.01 -19.94
N LYS A 65 -23.36 19.97 -18.65
CA LYS A 65 -24.63 19.35 -18.24
C LYS A 65 -25.84 20.03 -18.87
N ALA A 66 -25.79 21.36 -19.02
CA ALA A 66 -26.86 22.13 -19.65
C ALA A 66 -27.03 21.85 -21.15
N LYS A 67 -26.03 21.25 -21.81
CA LYS A 67 -26.09 20.86 -23.23
C LYS A 67 -26.66 19.45 -23.44
N LEU A 68 -26.78 18.65 -22.39
CA LEU A 68 -27.32 17.29 -22.47
C LEU A 68 -28.84 17.34 -22.59
N SER A 69 -29.39 16.43 -23.39
CA SER A 69 -30.83 16.18 -23.35
C SER A 69 -31.24 15.65 -21.97
N PRO A 70 -32.52 15.77 -21.56
CA PRO A 70 -32.99 15.25 -20.28
C PRO A 70 -32.70 13.75 -20.07
N THR A 71 -32.74 12.96 -21.15
CA THR A 71 -32.45 11.52 -21.11
C THR A 71 -30.96 11.25 -20.88
N GLU A 72 -30.07 11.99 -21.55
CA GLU A 72 -28.63 11.88 -21.38
C GLU A 72 -28.19 12.36 -20.00
N LEU A 73 -28.77 13.46 -19.51
CA LEU A 73 -28.49 13.97 -18.17
C LEU A 73 -28.85 12.94 -17.10
N LYS A 74 -30.03 12.31 -17.20
CA LYS A 74 -30.45 11.26 -16.27
C LYS A 74 -29.54 10.02 -16.34
N ALA A 75 -29.14 9.60 -17.53
CA ALA A 75 -28.22 8.48 -17.70
C ALA A 75 -26.86 8.79 -17.07
N PHE A 76 -26.34 9.99 -17.29
CA PHE A 76 -25.11 10.49 -16.69
C PHE A 76 -25.18 10.51 -15.16
N GLU A 77 -26.24 11.09 -14.58
CA GLU A 77 -26.43 11.15 -13.12
C GLU A 77 -26.53 9.75 -12.50
N THR A 78 -27.18 8.82 -13.19
CA THR A 78 -27.26 7.42 -12.76
C THR A 78 -25.90 6.74 -12.77
N GLU A 79 -25.11 6.89 -13.85
CA GLU A 79 -23.75 6.34 -13.90
C GLU A 79 -22.86 6.97 -12.81
N TRP A 80 -22.95 8.29 -12.65
CA TRP A 80 -22.14 9.03 -11.68
C TRP A 80 -22.46 8.61 -10.24
N ALA A 81 -23.73 8.38 -9.91
CA ALA A 81 -24.12 7.84 -8.60
C ALA A 81 -23.46 6.48 -8.33
N ILE A 82 -23.44 5.57 -9.32
CA ILE A 82 -22.79 4.26 -9.16
C ILE A 82 -21.27 4.40 -8.98
N ARG A 83 -20.63 5.36 -9.69
CA ARG A 83 -19.21 5.66 -9.49
C ARG A 83 -18.93 6.13 -8.06
N LEU A 84 -19.78 6.99 -7.49
CA LEU A 84 -19.66 7.45 -6.11
C LEU A 84 -19.87 6.32 -5.08
N ASP A 85 -20.79 5.40 -5.35
CA ASP A 85 -20.94 4.18 -4.53
C ASP A 85 -19.66 3.34 -4.54
N CYS A 86 -19.03 3.19 -5.71
CA CYS A 86 -17.75 2.50 -5.85
C CYS A 86 -16.62 3.23 -5.09
N SER A 87 -16.52 4.55 -5.20
CA SER A 87 -15.54 5.35 -4.45
C SER A 87 -15.74 5.24 -2.94
N THR A 88 -16.98 5.30 -2.47
CA THR A 88 -17.34 5.11 -1.06
C THR A 88 -16.92 3.73 -0.59
N TYR A 89 -17.21 2.68 -1.36
CA TYR A 89 -16.76 1.32 -1.04
C TYR A 89 -15.24 1.21 -0.96
N ILE A 90 -14.49 1.81 -1.90
CA ILE A 90 -13.02 1.80 -1.85
C ILE A 90 -12.56 2.48 -0.55
N LEU A 91 -13.09 3.65 -0.22
CA LEU A 91 -12.69 4.42 0.96
C LEU A 91 -12.99 3.72 2.28
N GLU A 92 -14.14 3.03 2.39
CA GLU A 92 -14.49 2.21 3.57
C GLU A 92 -13.50 1.07 3.82
N ASN A 93 -12.79 0.62 2.79
CA ASN A 93 -11.77 -0.43 2.91
C ASN A 93 -10.34 0.15 3.06
N VAL A 94 -10.20 1.46 3.24
CA VAL A 94 -8.93 2.15 3.45
C VAL A 94 -8.84 2.62 4.90
N GLU A 95 -7.64 2.59 5.51
CA GLU A 95 -7.42 3.10 6.86
C GLU A 95 -7.79 4.59 6.96
N SER A 96 -8.41 4.97 8.10
CA SER A 96 -8.90 6.32 8.35
C SER A 96 -7.82 7.41 8.26
N SER A 97 -6.56 7.04 8.50
CA SER A 97 -5.39 7.92 8.35
C SER A 97 -5.26 8.49 6.93
N LEU A 98 -5.76 7.77 5.93
CA LEU A 98 -5.73 8.15 4.51
C LEU A 98 -7.00 8.87 4.07
N TRP A 99 -8.06 8.94 4.89
CA TRP A 99 -9.33 9.56 4.51
C TRP A 99 -9.22 11.07 4.28
N THR A 100 -8.30 11.75 4.97
CA THR A 100 -8.07 13.19 4.76
C THR A 100 -7.56 13.51 3.34
N ARG A 101 -7.07 12.50 2.61
CA ARG A 101 -6.58 12.64 1.24
C ARG A 101 -7.64 12.37 0.18
N PHE A 102 -8.75 11.73 0.57
CA PHE A 102 -9.75 11.24 -0.38
C PHE A 102 -11.14 11.75 -0.02
N HIS A 103 -11.82 12.37 -0.98
CA HIS A 103 -13.21 12.78 -0.82
C HIS A 103 -14.14 11.86 -1.61
N SER A 104 -14.75 10.88 -0.93
CA SER A 104 -15.60 9.85 -1.57
C SER A 104 -16.77 10.40 -2.39
N MET A 105 -17.28 11.59 -2.04
CA MET A 105 -18.41 12.24 -2.73
C MET A 105 -18.01 13.00 -4.00
N GLU A 106 -16.72 13.18 -4.23
CA GLU A 106 -16.22 14.00 -5.34
C GLU A 106 -15.22 13.26 -6.23
N GLU A 107 -14.60 12.19 -5.74
CA GLU A 107 -13.56 11.48 -6.46
C GLU A 107 -14.11 10.37 -7.35
N ASP A 108 -13.60 10.35 -8.57
CA ASP A 108 -13.82 9.26 -9.50
C ASP A 108 -13.03 8.02 -9.03
N PRO A 109 -13.64 6.82 -9.01
CA PRO A 109 -13.00 5.62 -8.47
C PRO A 109 -11.71 5.23 -9.20
N TYR A 110 -11.56 5.59 -10.48
CA TYR A 110 -10.29 5.40 -11.20
C TYR A 110 -9.15 6.21 -10.58
N ASN A 111 -9.38 7.49 -10.32
CA ASN A 111 -8.39 8.39 -9.73
C ASN A 111 -8.04 7.93 -8.31
N MET A 112 -9.05 7.66 -7.49
CA MET A 112 -8.85 7.16 -6.13
C MET A 112 -8.03 5.85 -6.11
N TRP A 113 -8.35 4.91 -7.00
CA TRP A 113 -7.62 3.65 -7.12
C TRP A 113 -6.16 3.85 -7.56
N ALA A 114 -5.92 4.77 -8.50
CA ALA A 114 -4.58 5.13 -8.96
C ALA A 114 -3.77 5.81 -7.85
N ASP A 115 -4.37 6.74 -7.11
CA ASP A 115 -3.70 7.48 -6.04
C ASP A 115 -3.32 6.58 -4.87
N ILE A 116 -4.20 5.67 -4.45
CA ILE A 116 -3.88 4.65 -3.44
C ILE A 116 -2.66 3.82 -3.88
N LYS A 117 -2.62 3.40 -5.15
CA LYS A 117 -1.47 2.68 -5.70
C LYS A 117 -0.20 3.53 -5.66
N ASN A 118 -0.27 4.80 -6.07
CA ASN A 118 0.86 5.71 -6.09
C ASN A 118 1.43 5.95 -4.69
N ILE A 119 0.57 6.16 -3.69
CA ILE A 119 0.98 6.32 -2.28
C ILE A 119 1.76 5.09 -1.82
N TRP A 120 1.24 3.90 -2.06
CA TRP A 120 1.92 2.67 -1.67
C TRP A 120 3.26 2.49 -2.41
N GLN A 121 3.30 2.77 -3.71
CA GLN A 121 4.55 2.71 -4.48
C GLN A 121 5.60 3.69 -3.92
N ALA A 122 5.20 4.93 -3.64
CA ALA A 122 6.10 5.93 -3.06
C ALA A 122 6.60 5.52 -1.67
N GLN A 123 5.72 4.98 -0.81
CA GLN A 123 6.10 4.48 0.51
C GLN A 123 7.08 3.30 0.43
N ASN A 124 6.88 2.39 -0.52
CA ASN A 124 7.79 1.28 -0.73
C ASN A 124 9.14 1.72 -1.30
N GLU A 125 9.15 2.65 -2.25
CA GLU A 125 10.38 3.23 -2.79
C GLU A 125 11.17 3.96 -1.70
N GLU A 126 10.49 4.71 -0.83
CA GLU A 126 11.13 5.37 0.30
C GLU A 126 11.63 4.37 1.34
N GLY A 127 10.84 3.33 1.64
CA GLY A 127 11.27 2.22 2.50
C GLY A 127 12.52 1.53 1.96
N LYS A 128 12.53 1.22 0.65
CA LYS A 128 13.69 0.65 -0.05
C LYS A 128 14.91 1.56 0.09
N ARG A 129 14.80 2.84 -0.26
CA ARG A 129 15.91 3.82 -0.15
C ARG A 129 16.44 3.90 1.29
N ARG A 130 15.54 3.92 2.27
CA ARG A 130 15.91 3.94 3.69
C ARG A 130 16.68 2.68 4.10
N TYR A 131 16.24 1.50 3.68
CA TYR A 131 16.94 0.24 4.00
C TYR A 131 18.29 0.13 3.27
N GLU A 132 18.39 0.60 2.03
CA GLU A 132 19.66 0.71 1.30
C GLU A 132 20.64 1.62 2.06
N MET A 133 20.18 2.80 2.49
CA MET A 133 21.00 3.74 3.26
C MET A 133 21.42 3.18 4.63
N GLN A 134 20.52 2.47 5.33
CA GLN A 134 20.85 1.81 6.60
C GLN A 134 21.87 0.69 6.43
N LEU A 135 21.77 -0.06 5.33
CA LEU A 135 22.71 -1.14 5.03
C LEU A 135 24.07 -0.60 4.62
N ASP A 136 24.10 0.45 3.79
CA ASP A 136 25.36 1.08 3.41
C ASP A 136 26.03 1.66 4.67
N ASN A 137 25.30 2.37 5.54
CA ASN A 137 25.86 2.94 6.78
C ASN A 137 25.86 1.97 7.97
N LEU A 138 25.80 0.66 7.72
CA LEU A 138 25.73 -0.33 8.77
C LEU A 138 27.05 -0.42 9.53
N LEU A 139 27.07 0.04 10.79
CA LEU A 139 28.20 -0.08 11.71
C LEU A 139 27.84 -0.98 12.88
N MET A 140 28.80 -1.78 13.35
CA MET A 140 28.68 -2.54 14.59
C MET A 140 28.91 -1.60 15.77
N MET A 141 27.96 -1.58 16.70
CA MET A 141 27.98 -0.71 17.86
C MET A 141 28.49 -1.48 19.10
N GLU A 142 27.90 -1.26 20.27
CA GLU A 142 28.17 -2.01 21.51
C GLU A 142 27.47 -3.37 21.56
N GLU A 143 27.34 -4.06 20.41
CA GLU A 143 26.67 -5.35 20.29
C GLU A 143 27.67 -6.49 20.05
N THR A 144 27.24 -7.75 20.15
CA THR A 144 28.04 -8.92 19.77
C THR A 144 28.07 -9.09 18.24
N ILE A 145 29.04 -9.85 17.71
CA ILE A 145 29.10 -10.10 16.26
C ILE A 145 27.83 -10.80 15.76
N ASP A 146 27.25 -11.72 16.54
CA ASP A 146 26.02 -12.42 16.16
C ASP A 146 24.80 -11.50 16.11
N GLU A 147 24.66 -10.59 17.09
CA GLU A 147 23.60 -9.57 17.08
C GLU A 147 23.75 -8.63 15.88
N TYR A 148 24.99 -8.23 15.57
CA TYR A 148 25.31 -7.40 14.42
C TYR A 148 24.92 -8.07 13.09
N ILE A 149 25.30 -9.34 12.90
CA ILE A 149 24.95 -10.11 11.70
C ILE A 149 23.44 -10.32 11.60
N THR A 150 22.77 -10.62 12.72
CA THR A 150 21.31 -10.76 12.77
C THR A 150 20.63 -9.48 12.30
N ARG A 151 21.08 -8.33 12.80
CA ARG A 151 20.57 -7.01 12.41
C ARG A 151 20.82 -6.73 10.92
N ALA A 152 21.96 -7.14 10.38
CA ALA A 152 22.25 -7.02 8.95
C ALA A 152 21.29 -7.88 8.09
N VAL A 153 21.05 -9.13 8.49
CA VAL A 153 20.14 -10.06 7.81
C VAL A 153 18.70 -9.57 7.86
N ASP A 154 18.28 -9.00 9.00
CA ASP A 154 16.97 -8.36 9.14
C ASP A 154 16.81 -7.17 8.19
N LEU A 155 17.84 -6.33 8.06
CA LEU A 155 17.83 -5.21 7.10
C LEU A 155 17.74 -5.69 5.66
N LYS A 156 18.51 -6.72 5.29
CA LYS A 156 18.42 -7.35 3.97
C LYS A 156 17.02 -7.89 3.71
N SER A 157 16.42 -8.55 4.70
CA SER A 157 15.07 -9.12 4.59
C SER A 157 14.01 -8.03 4.40
N LYS A 158 14.12 -6.93 5.16
CA LYS A 158 13.25 -5.75 5.01
C LYS A 158 13.44 -5.06 3.65
N LEU A 159 14.67 -4.97 3.15
CA LEU A 159 14.97 -4.45 1.82
C LEU A 159 14.31 -5.30 0.73
N MET A 160 14.44 -6.63 0.79
CA MET A 160 13.79 -7.52 -0.17
C MET A 160 12.27 -7.45 -0.10
N ALA A 161 11.70 -7.35 1.12
CA ALA A 161 10.25 -7.19 1.31
C ALA A 161 9.72 -5.87 0.71
N ALA A 162 10.54 -4.81 0.70
CA ALA A 162 10.24 -3.53 0.03
C ALA A 162 10.45 -3.57 -1.50
N GLY A 163 10.84 -4.72 -2.08
CA GLY A 163 11.13 -4.87 -3.50
C GLY A 163 12.54 -4.42 -3.91
N GLY A 164 13.42 -4.17 -2.95
CA GLY A 164 14.83 -3.96 -3.19
C GLY A 164 15.56 -5.27 -3.55
N THR A 165 16.71 -5.15 -4.19
CA THR A 165 17.60 -6.28 -4.46
C THR A 165 19.00 -5.89 -4.03
N ILE A 166 19.72 -6.84 -3.45
CA ILE A 166 21.14 -6.68 -3.15
C ILE A 166 21.86 -7.99 -3.42
N ASP A 167 22.98 -7.90 -4.12
CA ASP A 167 23.84 -9.04 -4.35
C ASP A 167 24.51 -9.51 -3.05
N ASN A 168 24.74 -10.81 -2.92
CA ASN A 168 25.34 -11.38 -1.71
C ASN A 168 26.74 -10.81 -1.46
N SER A 169 27.55 -10.62 -2.50
CA SER A 169 28.89 -10.03 -2.37
C SER A 169 28.82 -8.62 -1.79
N ARG A 170 27.96 -7.76 -2.35
CA ARG A 170 27.74 -6.39 -1.87
C ARG A 170 27.20 -6.36 -0.44
N PHE A 171 26.30 -7.28 -0.11
CA PHE A 171 25.78 -7.41 1.25
C PHE A 171 26.90 -7.75 2.25
N ILE A 172 27.74 -8.73 1.94
CA ILE A 172 28.86 -9.12 2.80
C ILE A 172 29.87 -7.97 2.93
N LEU A 173 30.20 -7.28 1.84
CA LEU A 173 31.09 -6.12 1.88
C LEU A 173 30.57 -5.00 2.79
N ASN A 174 29.26 -4.72 2.75
CA ASN A 174 28.64 -3.73 3.64
C ASN A 174 28.74 -4.16 5.12
N VAL A 175 28.57 -5.45 5.42
CA VAL A 175 28.76 -6.01 6.77
C VAL A 175 30.21 -5.92 7.22
N LEU A 176 31.17 -6.35 6.38
CA LEU A 176 32.59 -6.31 6.71
C LEU A 176 33.09 -4.88 6.94
N ARG A 177 32.54 -3.89 6.21
CA ARG A 177 32.87 -2.48 6.38
C ARG A 177 32.47 -1.93 7.74
N GLY A 178 31.41 -2.47 8.35
CA GLY A 178 30.91 -2.02 9.64
C GLY A 178 31.60 -2.66 10.85
N LEU A 179 32.46 -3.66 10.65
CA LEU A 179 33.17 -4.32 11.73
C LEU A 179 34.31 -3.44 12.29
N PRO A 180 34.45 -3.32 13.61
CA PRO A 180 35.58 -2.62 14.23
C PRO A 180 36.92 -3.32 13.97
N SER A 181 38.01 -2.57 14.12
CA SER A 181 39.38 -3.02 13.81
C SER A 181 39.82 -4.29 14.54
N LYS A 182 39.20 -4.63 15.68
CA LYS A 182 39.44 -5.91 16.38
C LYS A 182 39.11 -7.15 15.54
N TYR A 183 38.31 -7.02 14.49
CA TYR A 183 37.94 -8.09 13.55
C TYR A 183 38.67 -7.98 12.20
N HIS A 184 39.81 -7.29 12.14
CA HIS A 184 40.54 -7.07 10.88
C HIS A 184 40.92 -8.38 10.17
N SER A 185 41.36 -9.39 10.92
CA SER A 185 41.70 -10.72 10.38
C SER A 185 40.52 -11.41 9.70
N ILE A 186 39.32 -11.33 10.29
CA ILE A 186 38.08 -11.86 9.71
C ILE A 186 37.78 -11.14 8.39
N ARG A 187 37.93 -9.81 8.37
CA ARG A 187 37.70 -9.01 7.18
C ARG A 187 38.63 -9.40 6.03
N GLU A 188 39.92 -9.58 6.27
CA GLU A 188 40.87 -9.96 5.22
C GLU A 188 40.61 -11.37 4.67
N ASN A 189 40.31 -12.34 5.55
CA ASN A 189 40.02 -13.71 5.14
C ASN A 189 38.76 -13.80 4.27
N ILE A 190 37.68 -13.11 4.68
CA ILE A 190 36.40 -13.17 3.96
C ILE A 190 36.45 -12.35 2.67
N ASP A 191 37.17 -11.24 2.63
CA ASP A 191 37.39 -10.48 1.39
C ASP A 191 38.16 -11.31 0.37
N TYR A 192 39.20 -12.03 0.81
CA TYR A 192 39.91 -12.99 -0.03
C TYR A 192 38.99 -14.12 -0.53
N ASP A 193 38.14 -14.69 0.32
CA ASP A 193 37.19 -15.74 -0.08
C ASP A 193 36.13 -15.23 -1.07
N LEU A 194 35.66 -13.98 -0.93
CA LEU A 194 34.75 -13.35 -1.88
C LEU A 194 35.38 -13.15 -3.26
N THR A 195 36.70 -12.90 -3.35
CA THR A 195 37.39 -12.85 -4.65
C THR A 195 37.41 -14.19 -5.37
N LYS A 196 37.30 -15.30 -4.63
CA LYS A 196 37.31 -16.66 -5.16
C LYS A 196 35.90 -17.20 -5.42
N ASP A 197 34.95 -16.89 -4.54
CA ASP A 197 33.55 -17.27 -4.64
C ASP A 197 32.61 -16.09 -4.32
N PRO A 198 32.06 -15.43 -5.36
CA PRO A 198 31.09 -14.35 -5.17
C PRO A 198 29.77 -14.78 -4.51
N LYS A 199 29.51 -16.09 -4.39
CA LYS A 199 28.29 -16.65 -3.79
C LYS A 199 28.47 -17.02 -2.32
N LEU A 200 29.58 -16.61 -1.69
CA LEU A 200 29.86 -16.85 -0.29
C LEU A 200 28.64 -16.53 0.61
N SER A 201 28.40 -17.38 1.61
CA SER A 201 27.32 -17.19 2.57
C SER A 201 27.73 -16.23 3.68
N ILE A 202 26.79 -15.44 4.20
CA ILE A 202 27.04 -14.56 5.35
C ILE A 202 27.38 -15.35 6.62
N ASN A 203 26.96 -16.62 6.71
CA ASN A 203 27.26 -17.47 7.87
C ASN A 203 28.77 -17.73 8.03
N THR A 204 29.56 -17.54 6.98
CA THR A 204 31.03 -17.61 7.07
C THR A 204 31.60 -16.50 7.97
N VAL A 205 30.89 -15.37 8.12
CA VAL A 205 31.28 -14.28 9.03
C VAL A 205 31.02 -14.63 10.50
N GLN A 206 30.04 -15.50 10.79
CA GLN A 206 29.69 -15.91 12.17
C GLN A 206 30.65 -16.97 12.75
N HIS A 207 31.35 -17.71 11.87
CA HIS A 207 32.21 -18.82 12.26
C HIS A 207 33.72 -18.55 12.06
N ALA A 208 34.08 -17.33 11.68
CA ALA A 208 35.46 -16.86 11.52
C ALA A 208 35.94 -16.10 12.77
#